data_AF-A0A5C5RAE5-F1
#
_entry.id   AF-A0A5C5RAE5-F1
#
_cell.length_a   1.000
_cell.length_b   1.000
_cell.length_c   1.000
_cell.angle_alpha   90.00
_cell.angle_beta   90.00
_cell.angle_gamma   90.00
#
_symmetry.space_group_name_H-M   'P 1'
#
loop_
_entity.id
_entity.type
_entity.pdbx_description
1 polymer ?
#
loop_
_entity_poly.entity_id
_entity_poly.type
_entity_poly.pdbx_seq_one_letter_code
_entity_poly.pdbx_strand_id
1 'polypeptide(L)' 'MSAPTPPGGTFDLGGDLTVTRFGYGAMQLAGPHVFGPPADREAAIEVLHDVIDLGITHIDTSDYYGPFVTN' A
#
# COMPACT_ATOMS: atom_id res chain seq x y z
N MET A 1 3.31 3.93 20.51
CA MET A 1 2.24 2.95 20.79
C MET A 1 2.52 1.72 19.93
N SER A 2 2.13 0.50 20.35
CA SER A 2 2.27 -0.67 19.46
C SER A 2 1.27 -0.54 18.33
N ALA A 3 1.70 -0.78 17.08
CA ALA A 3 0.78 -0.86 15.94
C ALA A 3 -0.29 -1.94 16.20
N PRO A 4 -1.53 -1.73 15.76
CA PRO A 4 -2.57 -2.74 15.89
C PRO A 4 -2.19 -3.99 15.09
N THR A 5 -2.67 -5.16 15.51
CA THR A 5 -2.46 -6.40 14.76
C THR A 5 -3.43 -6.46 13.57
N PRO A 6 -2.94 -6.54 12.32
CA PRO A 6 -3.81 -6.61 11.16
C PRO A 6 -4.62 -7.91 11.13
N PRO A 7 -5.83 -7.90 10.52
CA PRO A 7 -6.66 -9.10 10.40
C PRO A 7 -5.92 -10.23 9.66
N GLY A 8 -6.18 -11.48 10.07
CA GLY A 8 -5.67 -12.66 9.37
C GLY A 8 -4.20 -13.01 9.65
N GLY A 9 -3.54 -12.30 10.56
CA GLY A 9 -2.17 -12.62 10.99
C GLY A 9 -1.13 -12.41 9.89
N THR A 10 -0.13 -13.28 9.86
CA THR A 10 0.98 -13.21 8.91
C THR A 10 0.90 -14.29 7.81
N PHE A 11 1.70 -14.10 6.78
CA PHE A 11 1.88 -15.01 5.66
C PHE A 11 3.36 -15.04 5.23
N ASP A 12 3.90 -16.24 5.04
CA ASP A 12 5.27 -16.42 4.55
C ASP A 12 5.27 -16.37 3.03
N LEU A 13 5.69 -15.23 2.48
CA LEU A 13 5.83 -14.98 1.06
C LEU A 13 7.21 -15.47 0.61
N GLY A 14 7.28 -16.46 -0.27
CA GLY A 14 8.55 -16.98 -0.78
C GLY A 14 9.37 -17.83 0.21
N GLY A 15 8.92 -17.94 1.46
CA GLY A 15 9.53 -18.79 2.50
C GLY A 15 10.58 -18.10 3.39
N ASP A 16 11.04 -16.91 3.01
CA ASP A 16 12.03 -16.11 3.72
C ASP A 16 11.53 -14.70 4.09
N LEU A 17 10.37 -14.29 3.56
CA LEU A 17 9.75 -13.01 3.87
C LEU A 17 8.37 -13.20 4.50
N THR A 18 8.25 -12.92 5.80
CA THR A 18 6.96 -12.89 6.50
C THR A 18 6.32 -11.51 6.36
N VAL A 19 5.12 -11.46 5.80
CA VAL A 19 4.32 -10.23 5.65
C VAL A 19 2.99 -10.35 6.38
N THR A 20 2.28 -9.24 6.54
CA THR A 20 0.88 -9.27 6.96
C THR A 20 0.02 -9.93 5.90
N ARG A 21 -0.92 -10.79 6.31
CA ARG A 21 -1.82 -11.47 5.36
C ARG A 21 -2.76 -10.47 4.67
N PHE A 22 -3.14 -9.41 5.38
CA PHE A 22 -3.81 -8.25 4.80
C PHE A 22 -2.78 -7.27 4.24
N GLY A 23 -3.02 -6.77 3.03
CA GLY A 23 -2.16 -5.79 2.36
C GLY A 23 -2.94 -4.59 1.86
N TYR A 24 -2.23 -3.59 1.33
CA TYR A 24 -2.80 -2.40 0.72
C TYR A 24 -2.52 -2.37 -0.78
N GLY A 25 -3.54 -2.19 -1.61
CA GLY A 25 -3.38 -2.05 -3.06
C GLY A 25 -3.32 -0.59 -3.48
N ALA A 26 -2.26 -0.19 -4.19
CA ALA A 26 -1.97 1.20 -4.52
C ALA A 26 -2.69 1.72 -5.78
N MET A 27 -3.52 0.92 -6.45
CA MET A 27 -4.17 1.28 -7.72
C MET A 27 -4.96 2.60 -7.67
N GLN A 28 -5.60 2.90 -6.53
CA GLN A 28 -6.40 4.10 -6.35
C GLN A 28 -5.60 5.33 -5.88
N LEU A 29 -4.29 5.19 -5.66
CA LEU A 29 -3.37 6.31 -5.48
C LEU A 29 -2.96 6.96 -6.82
N ALA A 30 -3.29 6.30 -7.94
CA ALA A 30 -3.18 6.92 -9.26
C ALA A 30 -4.33 7.90 -9.52
N GLY A 31 -4.17 8.72 -10.56
CA GLY A 31 -5.22 9.65 -11.01
C GLY A 31 -6.46 8.94 -11.58
N PRO A 32 -7.46 9.72 -12.04
CA PRO A 32 -8.70 9.20 -12.61
C PRO A 32 -8.45 8.11 -13.67
N HIS A 33 -9.24 7.04 -13.62
CA HIS A 33 -9.07 5.86 -14.49
C HIS A 33 -7.71 5.15 -14.34
N VAL A 34 -7.08 5.27 -13.16
CA VAL A 34 -5.78 4.64 -12.86
C VAL A 34 -4.65 5.23 -13.71
N PHE A 35 -4.79 6.49 -14.14
CA PHE A 35 -3.85 7.15 -15.03
C PHE A 35 -3.41 8.53 -14.50
N GLY A 36 -2.12 8.83 -14.65
CA GLY A 36 -1.52 10.09 -14.20
C GLY A 36 -1.42 10.22 -12.67
N PRO A 37 -1.03 11.40 -12.18
CA PRO A 37 -0.86 11.65 -10.76
C PRO A 37 -2.18 11.68 -9.97
N PRO A 38 -2.13 11.38 -8.65
CA PRO A 38 -3.27 11.65 -7.77
C PRO A 38 -3.62 13.14 -7.79
N ALA A 39 -4.88 13.44 -7.50
CA ALA A 39 -5.33 14.82 -7.37
C ALA A 39 -4.62 15.57 -6.23
N ASP A 40 -4.25 14.85 -5.17
CA ASP A 40 -3.47 15.33 -4.04
C ASP A 40 -2.40 14.29 -3.70
N ARG A 41 -1.14 14.64 -3.97
CA ARG A 41 0.01 13.76 -3.73
C ARG A 41 0.37 13.67 -2.26
N GLU A 42 0.16 14.74 -1.49
CA GLU A 42 0.49 14.75 -0.06
C GLU A 42 -0.46 13.82 0.68
N ALA A 43 -1.77 13.91 0.39
CA ALA A 43 -2.77 13.01 0.96
C ALA A 43 -2.53 11.55 0.55
N ALA A 44 -2.10 11.27 -0.68
CA ALA A 44 -1.76 9.91 -1.12
C ALA A 44 -0.61 9.31 -0.30
N ILE A 45 0.42 10.12 0.00
CA ILE A 45 1.55 9.72 0.85
C ILE A 45 1.09 9.51 2.30
N GLU A 46 0.22 10.37 2.82
CA GLU A 46 -0.35 10.21 4.17
C GLU A 46 -1.11 8.89 4.30
N VAL A 47 -1.87 8.48 3.29
CA VAL A 47 -2.54 7.17 3.28
C VAL A 47 -1.53 6.01 3.39
N LEU A 48 -0.38 6.08 2.72
CA LEU A 48 0.66 5.05 2.86
C LEU A 48 1.30 5.05 4.24
N HIS A 49 1.47 6.21 4.87
CA HIS A 49 1.91 6.28 6.25
C HIS A 49 0.88 5.66 7.20
N ASP A 50 -0.41 5.93 7.02
CA ASP A 50 -1.49 5.31 7.80
C ASP A 50 -1.49 3.79 7.66
N VAL A 51 -1.25 3.26 6.46
CA VAL A 51 -1.13 1.81 6.20
C VAL A 51 -0.02 1.20 7.05
N ILE A 52 1.14 1.85 7.12
CA ILE A 52 2.28 1.40 7.93
C ILE A 52 1.97 1.52 9.43
N ASP A 53 1.34 2.61 9.86
CA ASP A 53 0.95 2.84 11.26
C ASP A 53 -0.11 1.84 11.74
N LEU A 54 -0.96 1.35 10.83
CA LEU A 54 -1.89 0.24 11.05
C LEU A 54 -1.20 -1.14 11.08
N GLY A 55 0.13 -1.18 10.91
CA GLY A 55 0.93 -2.39 11.02
C GLY A 55 0.93 -3.26 9.76
N ILE A 56 0.40 -2.78 8.63
CA ILE A 56 0.41 -3.50 7.34
C ILE A 56 1.83 -3.44 6.76
N THR A 57 2.35 -4.58 6.30
CA THR A 57 3.71 -4.70 5.75
C THR A 57 3.75 -5.16 4.30
N HIS A 58 2.59 -5.31 3.66
CA HIS A 58 2.45 -5.73 2.27
C HIS A 58 1.71 -4.68 1.46
N ILE A 59 2.38 -4.10 0.46
CA ILE A 59 1.81 -3.14 -0.48
C ILE A 59 1.90 -3.74 -1.89
N ASP A 60 0.76 -3.81 -2.56
CA ASP A 60 0.64 -4.24 -3.96
C ASP A 60 0.59 -3.01 -4.88
N THR A 61 1.44 -3.02 -5.91
CA THR A 61 1.57 -1.93 -6.86
C THR A 61 1.96 -2.43 -8.26
N SER A 62 1.89 -1.55 -9.25
CA SER A 62 2.24 -1.85 -10.64
C SER A 62 2.67 -0.58 -11.36
N ASP A 63 3.65 -0.69 -12.26
CA ASP A 63 4.04 0.40 -13.18
C ASP A 63 2.88 0.80 -14.11
N TYR A 64 1.88 -0.07 -14.30
CA TYR A 64 0.68 0.27 -15.04
C TYR A 64 -0.20 1.29 -14.30
N TYR A 65 -0.12 1.35 -12.97
CA TYR A 65 -0.83 2.35 -12.19
C TYR A 65 -0.10 3.67 -12.37
N GLY A 66 -0.76 4.67 -12.96
CA GLY A 66 -0.19 6.00 -13.23
C GLY A 66 1.29 5.95 -13.65
N PRO A 67 1.63 5.54 -14.88
CA PRO A 67 3.01 5.24 -15.28
C PRO A 67 4.02 6.30 -14.81
N PHE A 68 5.06 5.85 -14.11
CA PHE A 68 6.07 6.68 -13.44
C PHE A 68 5.58 7.55 -12.25
N VAL A 69 4.38 7.30 -11.71
CA VAL A 69 3.77 8.14 -10.65
C VAL A 69 3.48 7.42 -9.34
N THR A 70 3.02 6.15 -9.33
CA THR A 70 2.42 5.43 -8.17
C THR A 70 3.19 5.55 -6.86
N ASN A 71 2.89 6.64 -6.18
CA ASN A 71 3.57 7.22 -5.03
C ASN A 71 3.18 6.51 -3.75
#